data_AF-A0A1Y2LIS1-F1
#
_entry.id   AF-A0A1Y2LIS1-F1
#
_cell.length_a   1.000
_cell.length_b   1.000
_cell.length_c   1.000
_cell.angle_alpha   90.00
_cell.angle_beta   90.00
_cell.angle_gamma   90.00
#
_symmetry.space_group_name_H-M   'P 1'
#
loop_
_entity.id
_entity.type
_entity.pdbx_description
1 polymer ?
#
loop_
_entity_poly.entity_id
_entity_poly.type
_entity_poly.pdbx_seq_one_letter_code
_entity_poly.pdbx_strand_id
1 'polypeptide(L)'
;MLSAFRASLPLCIASSLDAKPSRCLHVSNIESVNARGRALWKQIHRPLDTTLEHKLAQAHPDLPVFIVHNVYGGLFADPERVTGAMLGRIATSLCAIACLRAQQGVGPQLLGHVCGLKKAWEDGSWKSDPHAGEEHAVRWLVSDEGCIWHLCADQAKALMMLSLIQRVVALQHRAGDDSSKGFT
;
A
#
# COMPACT_ATOMS: atom_id res chain seq x y z
N MET A 1 -6.42 21.43 -3.24
CA MET A 1 -6.28 20.15 -3.97
C MET A 1 -6.92 18.98 -3.20
N LEU A 2 -6.63 18.78 -1.90
CA LEU A 2 -7.23 17.69 -1.10
C LEU A 2 -8.73 17.86 -0.80
N SER A 3 -9.15 19.09 -0.48
CA SER A 3 -10.57 19.43 -0.28
C SER A 3 -11.41 19.21 -1.54
N ALA A 4 -10.89 19.61 -2.71
CA ALA A 4 -11.52 19.36 -4.00
C ALA A 4 -11.62 17.86 -4.32
N PHE A 5 -10.58 17.08 -4.03
CA PHE A 5 -10.62 15.63 -4.17
C PHE A 5 -11.72 15.01 -3.29
N ARG A 6 -11.77 15.35 -1.98
CA ARG A 6 -12.83 14.86 -1.09
C ARG A 6 -14.23 15.24 -1.58
N ALA A 7 -14.41 16.45 -2.09
CA ALA A 7 -15.69 16.92 -2.62
C ALA A 7 -16.13 16.19 -3.90
N SER A 8 -15.19 15.62 -4.66
CA SER A 8 -15.48 14.84 -5.87
C SER A 8 -15.92 13.40 -5.60
N LEU A 9 -15.81 12.91 -4.36
CA LEU A 9 -16.20 11.54 -4.02
C LEU A 9 -17.73 11.39 -4.00
N PRO A 10 -18.27 10.24 -4.48
CA PRO A 10 -19.69 9.93 -4.30
C PRO A 10 -20.07 9.99 -2.82
N LEU A 11 -21.27 10.51 -2.52
CA LEU A 11 -21.71 10.75 -1.14
C LEU A 11 -21.60 9.50 -0.26
N CYS A 12 -21.98 8.33 -0.80
CA CYS A 12 -21.90 7.06 -0.07
C CYS A 12 -20.46 6.67 0.33
N ILE A 13 -19.45 7.11 -0.42
CA ILE A 13 -18.04 6.90 -0.11
C ILE A 13 -17.57 7.96 0.88
N ALA A 14 -17.89 9.23 0.63
CA ALA A 14 -17.47 10.34 1.48
C ALA A 14 -17.99 10.17 2.93
N SER A 15 -19.23 9.70 3.08
CA SER A 15 -19.86 9.41 4.37
C SER A 15 -19.31 8.16 5.06
N SER A 16 -18.68 7.23 4.34
CA SER A 16 -18.09 6.00 4.91
C SER A 16 -16.62 6.15 5.31
N LEU A 17 -15.99 7.30 5.04
CA LEU A 17 -14.59 7.53 5.40
C LEU A 17 -14.43 7.76 6.92
N ASP A 18 -13.43 7.11 7.51
CA ASP A 18 -13.07 7.33 8.92
C ASP A 18 -12.71 8.80 9.18
N ALA A 19 -13.33 9.39 10.20
CA ALA A 19 -13.04 10.75 10.66
C ALA A 19 -12.02 10.80 11.82
N LYS A 20 -11.66 9.64 12.38
CA LYS A 20 -10.75 9.52 13.53
C LYS A 20 -9.35 9.08 13.06
N PRO A 21 -8.27 9.75 13.47
CA PRO A 21 -6.91 9.27 13.21
C PRO A 21 -6.68 7.90 13.86
N SER A 22 -6.10 6.96 13.10
CA SER A 22 -5.85 5.58 13.55
C SER A 22 -4.37 5.22 13.67
N ARG A 23 -3.46 6.12 13.26
CA ARG A 23 -2.02 5.86 13.16
C ARG A 23 -1.17 6.75 14.08
N CYS A 24 -1.77 7.26 15.17
CA CYS A 24 -1.03 7.99 16.19
C CYS A 24 0.00 7.07 16.85
N LEU A 25 1.24 7.56 16.97
CA LEU A 25 2.32 6.84 17.64
C LEU A 25 2.26 7.12 19.15
N HIS A 26 2.37 6.05 19.92
CA HIS A 26 2.39 6.06 21.38
C HIS A 26 3.52 5.15 21.85
N VAL A 27 3.99 5.38 23.07
CA VAL A 27 5.01 4.52 23.70
C VAL A 27 4.58 3.04 23.66
N SER A 28 3.29 2.77 23.79
CA SER A 28 2.72 1.42 23.77
C SER A 28 2.67 0.74 22.39
N ASN A 29 2.81 1.48 21.28
CA ASN A 29 2.68 0.91 19.93
C ASN A 29 3.90 1.13 19.03
N ILE A 30 4.86 1.98 19.42
CA ILE A 30 5.97 2.37 18.56
C ILE A 30 6.86 1.19 18.14
N GLU A 31 7.07 0.22 19.03
CA GLU A 31 7.86 -0.97 18.73
C GLU A 31 7.18 -1.86 17.69
N SER A 32 5.86 -2.08 17.83
CA SER A 32 5.10 -2.87 16.85
C SER A 32 5.04 -2.17 15.50
N VAL A 33 4.97 -0.83 15.49
CA VAL A 33 5.07 0.01 14.27
C VAL A 33 6.39 -0.18 13.56
N ASN A 34 7.49 -0.09 14.30
CA ASN A 34 8.82 -0.22 13.72
C ASN A 34 9.06 -1.65 13.21
N ALA A 35 8.62 -2.66 13.96
CA ALA A 35 8.75 -4.06 13.57
C ALA A 35 8.03 -4.37 12.25
N ARG A 36 6.76 -3.96 12.10
CA ARG A 36 6.01 -4.18 10.85
C ARG A 36 6.58 -3.38 9.68
N GLY A 37 7.06 -2.16 9.92
CA GLY A 37 7.72 -1.34 8.90
C GLY A 37 8.98 -2.02 8.36
N ARG A 38 9.82 -2.54 9.26
CA ARG A 38 11.02 -3.29 8.87
C ARG A 38 10.69 -4.61 8.18
N ALA A 39 9.65 -5.32 8.63
CA ALA A 39 9.19 -6.54 7.96
C ALA A 39 8.74 -6.26 6.52
N LEU A 40 7.92 -5.23 6.31
CA LEU A 40 7.45 -4.83 4.98
C LEU A 40 8.60 -4.35 4.08
N TRP A 41 9.52 -3.54 4.61
CA TRP A 41 10.71 -3.08 3.90
C TRP A 41 11.54 -4.26 3.36
N LYS A 42 11.80 -5.25 4.22
CA LYS A 42 12.53 -6.47 3.84
C LYS A 42 11.79 -7.28 2.79
N GLN A 43 10.48 -7.47 2.94
CA GLN A 43 9.67 -8.22 1.97
C GLN A 43 9.71 -7.59 0.58
N ILE A 44 9.71 -6.27 0.48
CA ILE A 44 9.76 -5.55 -0.81
C ILE A 44 11.17 -5.59 -1.41
N HIS A 45 12.20 -5.29 -0.62
CA HIS A 45 13.52 -4.96 -1.15
C HIS A 45 14.53 -6.10 -1.11
N ARG A 46 14.27 -7.21 -0.42
CA ARG A 46 15.22 -8.33 -0.35
C ARG A 46 15.64 -8.83 -1.75
N PRO A 47 16.90 -9.25 -1.94
CA PRO A 47 17.97 -9.28 -0.94
C PRO A 47 18.71 -7.93 -0.79
N LEU A 48 18.23 -6.87 -1.43
CA LEU A 48 18.92 -5.58 -1.52
C LEU A 48 18.54 -4.59 -0.40
N ASP A 49 17.69 -4.97 0.54
CA ASP A 49 17.21 -4.11 1.63
C ASP A 49 18.37 -3.45 2.39
N THR A 50 19.33 -4.23 2.88
CA THR A 50 20.53 -3.71 3.56
C THR A 50 21.40 -2.84 2.65
N THR A 51 21.51 -3.18 1.36
CA THR A 51 22.30 -2.40 0.40
C THR A 51 21.65 -1.04 0.13
N LEU A 52 20.32 -1.00 0.01
CA LEU A 52 19.56 0.22 -0.16
C LEU A 52 19.63 1.10 1.09
N GLU A 53 19.54 0.51 2.29
CA GLU A 53 19.72 1.24 3.54
C GLU A 53 21.09 1.92 3.62
N HIS A 54 22.17 1.22 3.25
CA HIS A 54 23.51 1.82 3.19
C HIS A 54 23.60 2.97 2.18
N LYS A 55 23.03 2.80 0.97
CA LYS A 55 23.01 3.86 -0.04
C LYS A 55 22.24 5.10 0.43
N LEU A 56 21.12 4.90 1.12
CA LEU A 56 20.36 6.01 1.72
C LEU A 56 21.14 6.70 2.84
N ALA A 57 21.84 5.92 3.68
CA ALA A 57 22.67 6.44 4.76
C ALA A 57 23.85 7.29 4.26
N GLN A 58 24.40 6.99 3.07
CA GLN A 58 25.43 7.80 2.43
C GLN A 58 24.95 9.22 2.08
N ALA A 59 23.65 9.38 1.75
CA ALA A 59 23.06 10.69 1.53
C ALA A 59 22.76 11.40 2.85
N HIS A 60 22.19 10.67 3.81
CA HIS A 60 21.98 11.16 5.17
C HIS A 60 21.78 9.98 6.14
N PRO A 61 22.45 9.93 7.30
CA PRO A 61 22.38 8.77 8.22
C PRO A 61 20.96 8.47 8.72
N ASP A 62 20.15 9.50 8.97
CA ASP A 62 18.77 9.30 9.46
C ASP A 62 17.76 8.98 8.36
N LEU A 63 18.12 9.09 7.08
CA LEU A 63 17.19 8.86 5.97
C LEU A 63 16.61 7.44 5.95
N PRO A 64 17.41 6.35 6.01
CA PRO A 64 16.84 5.01 6.08
C PRO A 64 16.01 4.79 7.34
N VAL A 65 16.41 5.37 8.48
CA VAL A 65 15.66 5.28 9.75
C VAL A 65 14.28 5.93 9.59
N PHE A 66 14.23 7.14 9.04
CA PHE A 66 12.99 7.87 8.83
C PHE A 66 12.06 7.12 7.87
N ILE A 67 12.58 6.64 6.75
CA ILE A 67 11.81 5.90 5.74
C ILE A 67 11.23 4.62 6.34
N VAL A 68 12.04 3.77 6.97
CA VAL A 68 11.58 2.48 7.47
C VAL A 68 10.54 2.65 8.59
N HIS A 69 10.77 3.57 9.54
CA HIS A 69 9.88 3.72 10.69
C HIS A 69 8.61 4.51 10.36
N ASN A 70 8.73 5.66 9.69
CA ASN A 70 7.59 6.55 9.48
C ASN A 70 6.82 6.24 8.19
N VAL A 71 7.53 5.96 7.10
CA VAL A 71 6.89 5.69 5.81
C VAL A 71 6.42 4.24 5.75
N TYR A 72 7.31 3.27 5.98
CA TYR A 72 6.93 1.86 5.92
C TYR A 72 6.14 1.43 7.15
N GLY A 73 6.59 1.75 8.37
CA GLY A 73 5.87 1.37 9.59
C GLY A 73 4.61 2.19 9.86
N GLY A 74 4.76 3.51 9.83
CA GLY A 74 3.70 4.46 10.15
C GLY A 74 2.59 4.52 9.10
N LEU A 75 2.93 4.44 7.80
CA LEU A 75 1.98 4.67 6.72
C LEU A 75 1.64 3.41 5.89
N PHE A 76 2.63 2.69 5.36
CA PHE A 76 2.38 1.63 4.38
C PHE A 76 2.02 0.28 4.99
N ALA A 77 2.64 -0.10 6.11
CA ALA A 77 2.26 -1.31 6.81
C ALA A 77 0.86 -1.13 7.37
N ASP A 78 0.01 -2.13 7.16
CA ASP A 78 -1.30 -2.14 7.80
C ASP A 78 -1.12 -2.26 9.32
N PRO A 79 -1.83 -1.43 10.11
CA PRO A 79 -1.82 -1.53 11.55
C PRO A 79 -2.72 -2.70 11.96
N GLU A 80 -2.47 -3.24 13.14
CA GLU A 80 -3.44 -4.08 13.83
C GLU A 80 -4.64 -3.22 14.21
N ARG A 81 -5.81 -3.49 13.60
CA ARG A 81 -7.03 -2.72 13.86
C ARG A 81 -8.29 -3.58 13.74
N VAL A 82 -9.31 -3.18 14.50
CA VAL A 82 -10.67 -3.72 14.45
C VAL A 82 -11.54 -2.97 13.44
N THR A 83 -11.23 -1.69 13.19
CA THR A 83 -11.99 -0.82 12.28
C THR A 83 -11.09 -0.05 11.31
N GLY A 84 -11.63 0.26 10.14
CA GLY A 84 -10.96 0.99 9.05
C GLY A 84 -10.28 0.10 8.01
N ALA A 85 -10.18 0.59 6.78
CA ALA A 85 -9.71 -0.19 5.63
C ALA A 85 -8.23 -0.57 5.70
N MET A 86 -7.92 -1.85 5.51
CA MET A 86 -6.57 -2.38 5.33
C MET A 86 -6.25 -2.47 3.84
N LEU A 87 -5.13 -1.87 3.43
CA LEU A 87 -4.84 -1.78 2.01
C LEU A 87 -4.25 -3.10 1.48
N GLY A 88 -3.51 -3.83 2.31
CA GLY A 88 -2.92 -5.10 1.92
C GLY A 88 -1.66 -4.95 1.07
N ARG A 89 -0.96 -6.08 0.86
CA ARG A 89 0.37 -6.13 0.25
C ARG A 89 0.36 -5.77 -1.23
N ILE A 90 -0.66 -6.26 -1.95
CA ILE A 90 -0.79 -6.07 -3.40
C ILE A 90 -1.21 -4.63 -3.70
N ALA A 91 -2.32 -4.15 -3.12
CA ALA A 91 -2.81 -2.81 -3.40
C ALA A 91 -1.88 -1.70 -2.87
N THR A 92 -1.13 -1.92 -1.78
CA THR A 92 -0.04 -0.98 -1.39
C THR A 92 1.01 -0.84 -2.48
N SER A 93 1.42 -1.95 -3.11
CA SER A 93 2.40 -1.91 -4.20
C SER A 93 1.84 -1.20 -5.43
N LEU A 94 0.60 -1.51 -5.82
CA LEU A 94 -0.07 -0.87 -6.96
C LEU A 94 -0.26 0.64 -6.76
N CYS A 95 -0.64 1.07 -5.55
CA CYS A 95 -0.69 2.48 -5.16
C CYS A 95 0.67 3.15 -5.34
N ALA A 96 1.73 2.55 -4.80
CA ALA A 96 3.09 3.10 -4.92
C ALA A 96 3.52 3.23 -6.40
N ILE A 97 3.29 2.18 -7.20
CA ILE A 97 3.59 2.16 -8.64
C ILE A 97 2.82 3.27 -9.36
N ALA A 98 1.52 3.41 -9.12
CA ALA A 98 0.70 4.46 -9.74
C ALA A 98 1.19 5.86 -9.39
N CYS A 99 1.50 6.12 -8.11
CA CYS A 99 2.03 7.41 -7.65
C CYS A 99 3.39 7.72 -8.26
N LEU A 100 4.33 6.76 -8.25
CA LEU A 100 5.68 6.94 -8.83
C LEU A 100 5.62 7.14 -10.34
N ARG A 101 4.69 6.45 -11.01
CA ARG A 101 4.46 6.62 -12.44
C ARG A 101 3.94 8.02 -12.76
N ALA A 102 2.99 8.53 -11.96
CA ALA A 102 2.46 9.87 -12.11
C ALA A 102 3.50 10.96 -11.80
N GLN A 103 4.39 10.73 -10.83
CA GLN A 103 5.43 11.69 -10.44
C GLN A 103 6.50 11.89 -11.52
N GLN A 104 6.83 10.86 -12.30
CA GLN A 104 7.94 10.83 -13.27
C GLN A 104 9.32 11.09 -12.64
N GLY A 105 10.41 10.85 -13.39
CA GLY A 105 11.79 11.08 -12.92
C GLY A 105 12.32 10.13 -11.84
N VAL A 106 11.52 9.14 -11.41
CA VAL A 106 11.82 8.22 -10.30
C VAL A 106 11.88 6.76 -10.75
N GLY A 107 12.55 6.53 -11.89
CA GLY A 107 12.67 5.20 -12.53
C GLY A 107 13.17 4.08 -11.60
N PRO A 108 14.25 4.29 -10.82
CA PRO A 108 14.74 3.28 -9.88
C PRO A 108 13.71 2.89 -8.81
N GLN A 109 12.96 3.86 -8.27
CA GLN A 109 11.92 3.61 -7.28
C GLN A 109 10.74 2.84 -7.90
N LEU A 110 10.31 3.25 -9.09
CA LEU A 110 9.22 2.58 -9.83
C LEU A 110 9.56 1.10 -10.08
N LEU A 111 10.76 0.82 -10.59
CA LEU A 111 11.22 -0.55 -10.82
C LEU A 111 11.32 -1.34 -9.52
N GLY A 112 11.83 -0.73 -8.45
CA GLY A 112 11.91 -1.35 -7.13
C GLY A 112 10.54 -1.84 -6.64
N HIS A 113 9.49 -1.04 -6.81
CA HIS A 113 8.13 -1.41 -6.42
C HIS A 113 7.49 -2.44 -7.36
N VAL A 114 7.76 -2.41 -8.67
CA VAL A 114 7.31 -3.47 -9.60
C VAL A 114 7.97 -4.82 -9.25
N CYS A 115 9.27 -4.83 -9.03
CA CYS A 115 9.97 -6.03 -8.54
C CYS A 115 9.42 -6.49 -7.19
N GLY A 116 9.14 -5.54 -6.29
CA GLY A 116 8.50 -5.82 -5.00
C GLY A 116 7.11 -6.44 -5.13
N LEU A 117 6.33 -6.05 -6.14
CA LEU A 117 5.03 -6.65 -6.44
C LEU A 117 5.18 -8.11 -6.92
N LYS A 118 6.11 -8.38 -7.84
CA LYS A 118 6.39 -9.76 -8.32
C LYS A 118 6.83 -10.68 -7.19
N LYS A 119 7.72 -10.20 -6.30
CA LYS A 119 8.16 -10.97 -5.13
C LYS A 119 7.03 -11.38 -4.21
N ALA A 120 5.99 -10.55 -4.08
CA ALA A 120 4.84 -10.87 -3.24
C ALA A 120 4.12 -12.13 -3.73
N TRP A 121 4.13 -12.38 -5.05
CA TRP A 121 3.62 -13.61 -5.66
C TRP A 121 4.56 -14.79 -5.42
N GLU A 122 5.86 -14.61 -5.70
CA GLU A 122 6.89 -15.65 -5.60
C GLU A 122 6.99 -16.25 -4.20
N ASP A 123 6.81 -15.42 -3.16
CA ASP A 123 6.93 -15.86 -1.77
C ASP A 123 5.60 -16.17 -1.08
N GLY A 124 4.49 -16.01 -1.81
CA GLY A 124 3.15 -16.25 -1.30
C GLY A 124 2.68 -15.25 -0.23
N SER A 125 3.42 -14.17 0.05
CA SER A 125 3.01 -13.15 1.04
C SER A 125 1.71 -12.44 0.68
N TRP A 126 1.30 -12.48 -0.59
CA TRP A 126 -0.01 -12.02 -1.02
C TRP A 126 -1.17 -12.86 -0.48
N LYS A 127 -0.96 -14.12 -0.12
CA LYS A 127 -2.05 -15.02 0.32
C LYS A 127 -2.56 -14.72 1.71
N SER A 128 -1.74 -14.11 2.56
CA SER A 128 -2.14 -13.66 3.90
C SER A 128 -2.94 -12.36 3.88
N ASP A 129 -3.05 -11.71 2.72
CA ASP A 129 -3.81 -10.48 2.55
C ASP A 129 -5.28 -10.83 2.22
N PRO A 130 -6.23 -10.60 3.14
CA PRO A 130 -7.64 -10.95 2.95
C PRO A 130 -8.31 -10.17 1.83
N HIS A 131 -7.62 -9.14 1.30
CA HIS A 131 -8.14 -8.24 0.28
C HIS A 131 -7.26 -8.20 -0.98
N ALA A 132 -6.36 -9.17 -1.15
CA ALA A 132 -5.53 -9.27 -2.36
C ALA A 132 -6.36 -9.43 -3.65
N GLY A 133 -7.60 -9.92 -3.53
CA GLY A 133 -8.48 -10.26 -4.65
C GLY A 133 -8.34 -11.73 -5.07
N GLU A 134 -8.93 -12.06 -6.21
CA GLU A 134 -8.90 -13.43 -6.73
C GLU A 134 -7.51 -13.80 -7.24
N GLU A 135 -7.09 -15.06 -7.02
CA GLU A 135 -5.75 -15.54 -7.39
C GLU A 135 -5.40 -15.27 -8.85
N HIS A 136 -6.35 -15.49 -9.76
CA HIS A 136 -6.13 -15.30 -11.20
C HIS A 136 -5.85 -13.82 -11.54
N ALA A 137 -6.49 -12.88 -10.83
CA ALA A 137 -6.29 -11.45 -11.00
C ALA A 137 -4.93 -11.03 -10.45
N VAL A 138 -4.55 -11.51 -9.26
CA VAL A 138 -3.21 -11.27 -8.68
C VAL A 138 -2.13 -11.83 -9.60
N ARG A 139 -2.32 -13.04 -10.13
CA ARG A 139 -1.40 -13.69 -11.08
C ARG A 139 -1.21 -12.86 -12.35
N TRP A 140 -2.29 -12.29 -12.90
CA TRP A 140 -2.19 -11.40 -14.05
C TRP A 140 -1.43 -10.11 -13.71
N LEU A 141 -1.74 -9.49 -12.56
CA LEU A 141 -1.11 -8.23 -12.11
C LEU A 141 0.42 -8.34 -11.95
N VAL A 142 0.91 -9.51 -11.55
CA VAL A 142 2.36 -9.79 -11.36
C VAL A 142 3.03 -10.43 -12.58
N SER A 143 2.26 -10.77 -13.62
CA SER A 143 2.80 -11.28 -14.89
C SER A 143 3.62 -10.20 -15.61
N ASP A 144 4.42 -10.60 -16.60
CA ASP A 144 5.17 -9.62 -17.40
C ASP A 144 4.23 -8.68 -18.16
N GLU A 145 3.11 -9.19 -18.67
CA GLU A 145 2.08 -8.37 -19.32
C GLU A 145 1.48 -7.35 -18.34
N GLY A 146 1.10 -7.79 -17.14
CA GLY A 146 0.59 -6.90 -16.09
C GLY A 146 1.62 -5.86 -15.66
N CYS A 147 2.88 -6.26 -15.48
CA CYS A 147 3.98 -5.35 -15.15
C CYS A 147 4.22 -4.31 -16.24
N ILE A 148 4.21 -4.71 -17.51
CA ILE A 148 4.30 -3.78 -18.64
C ILE A 148 3.08 -2.85 -18.65
N TRP A 149 1.88 -3.35 -18.38
CA TRP A 149 0.68 -2.53 -18.30
C TRP A 149 0.82 -1.41 -17.25
N HIS A 150 1.34 -1.73 -16.06
CA HIS A 150 1.61 -0.73 -15.01
C HIS A 150 2.68 0.30 -15.44
N LEU A 151 3.73 -0.14 -16.11
CA LEU A 151 4.86 0.72 -16.54
C LEU A 151 4.49 1.61 -17.74
N CYS A 152 3.67 1.10 -18.65
CA CYS A 152 3.18 1.80 -19.82
C CYS A 152 1.88 2.57 -19.56
N ALA A 153 1.36 2.52 -18.33
CA ALA A 153 0.24 3.36 -17.92
C ALA A 153 0.61 4.83 -18.13
N ASP A 154 -0.24 5.52 -18.90
CA ASP A 154 -0.26 6.98 -18.95
C ASP A 154 -0.91 7.55 -17.68
N GLN A 155 -0.94 8.88 -17.57
CA GLN A 155 -1.48 9.55 -16.39
C GLN A 155 -2.98 9.24 -16.15
N ALA A 156 -3.76 8.99 -17.22
CA ALA A 156 -5.17 8.62 -17.11
C ALA A 156 -5.33 7.18 -16.58
N LYS A 157 -4.46 6.25 -17.00
CA LYS A 157 -4.44 4.87 -16.49
C LYS A 157 -3.97 4.79 -15.04
N ALA A 158 -3.01 5.63 -14.62
CA ALA A 158 -2.61 5.74 -13.23
C ALA A 158 -3.76 6.24 -12.33
N LEU A 159 -4.54 7.21 -12.79
CA LEU A 159 -5.75 7.68 -12.09
C LEU A 159 -6.82 6.58 -12.03
N MET A 160 -6.98 5.78 -13.08
CA MET A 160 -7.89 4.63 -13.09
C MET A 160 -7.46 3.58 -12.04
N MET A 161 -6.17 3.24 -11.94
CA MET A 161 -5.65 2.34 -10.91
C MET A 161 -5.96 2.85 -9.49
N LEU A 162 -5.70 4.14 -9.23
CA LEU A 162 -6.00 4.75 -7.94
C LEU A 162 -7.50 4.71 -7.61
N SER A 163 -8.37 4.92 -8.61
CA SER A 163 -9.83 4.85 -8.43
C SER A 163 -10.32 3.43 -8.13
N LEU A 164 -9.69 2.40 -8.71
CA LEU A 164 -9.99 1.00 -8.44
C LEU A 164 -9.59 0.63 -7.01
N ILE A 165 -8.41 1.05 -6.57
CA ILE A 165 -7.94 0.81 -5.20
C ILE A 165 -8.87 1.50 -4.18
N GLN A 166 -9.38 2.69 -4.49
CA GLN A 166 -10.38 3.38 -3.66
C GLN A 166 -11.70 2.60 -3.56
N ARG A 167 -12.14 1.96 -4.65
CA ARG A 167 -13.32 1.10 -4.62
C ARG A 167 -13.11 -0.13 -3.75
N VAL A 168 -11.93 -0.75 -3.79
CA VAL A 168 -11.59 -1.87 -2.91
C VAL A 168 -11.64 -1.44 -1.44
N VAL A 169 -11.03 -0.30 -1.10
CA VAL A 169 -11.10 0.31 0.24
C VAL A 169 -12.54 0.55 0.67
N ALA A 170 -13.38 1.11 -0.21
CA ALA A 170 -14.78 1.38 0.11
C ALA A 170 -15.64 0.11 0.27
N LEU A 171 -15.34 -0.96 -0.46
CA LEU A 171 -16.04 -2.25 -0.32
C LEU A 171 -15.70 -2.93 1.01
N GLN A 172 -14.46 -2.80 1.50
CA GLN A 172 -14.06 -3.30 2.82
C GLN A 172 -14.88 -2.64 3.95
N HIS A 173 -15.16 -1.35 3.84
CA HIS A 173 -16.01 -0.65 4.80
C HIS A 173 -17.46 -1.17 4.84
N ARG A 174 -17.99 -1.69 3.71
CA ARG A 174 -19.34 -2.26 3.66
C ARG A 174 -19.43 -3.66 4.24
N ALA A 175 -18.41 -4.50 4.03
CA ALA A 175 -18.39 -5.88 4.53
C ALA A 175 -18.28 -5.97 6.07
N GLY A 176 -17.67 -4.95 6.71
CA GLY A 176 -17.63 -4.85 8.18
C GLY A 176 -18.98 -4.51 8.83
N ASP A 177 -19.92 -3.92 8.09
CA ASP A 177 -21.22 -3.50 8.62
C ASP A 177 -22.25 -4.66 8.61
N ASP A 178 -22.18 -5.55 7.61
CA ASP A 178 -23.09 -6.72 7.50
C ASP A 178 -22.79 -7.83 8.52
N SER A 179 -21.54 -7.96 8.96
CA SER A 179 -21.16 -8.96 9.99
C SER A 179 -21.62 -8.57 11.40
N SER A 180 -22.13 -7.35 11.60
CA SER A 180 -22.68 -6.86 12.87
C SER A 180 -24.21 -7.05 13.03
N LYS A 181 -24.91 -7.53 11.99
CA LYS A 181 -26.38 -7.64 11.96
C LYS A 181 -26.95 -9.06 12.10
N GLY A 182 -26.10 -10.04 12.39
CA GLY A 182 -26.50 -11.44 12.52
C GLY A 182 -26.34 -11.99 13.93
N PHE A 183 -27.02 -11.43 14.93
CA PHE A 183 -27.40 -12.13 16.18
C PHE A 183 -28.33 -11.23 17.00
N THR A 184 -29.63 -11.33 16.73
CA THR A 184 -30.73 -11.02 17.68
C THR A 184 -31.86 -11.99 17.43
#